data_AF-A0A1W9TG81-F1
#
_entry.id   AF-A0A1W9TG81-F1
#
_cell.length_a   1.000
_cell.length_b   1.000
_cell.length_c   1.000
_cell.angle_alpha   90.00
_cell.angle_beta   90.00
_cell.angle_gamma   90.00
#
_symmetry.space_group_name_H-M   'P 1'
#
loop_
_entity.id
_entity.type
_entity.pdbx_description
1 polymer ?
#
loop_
_entity_poly.entity_id
_entity_poly.type
_entity_poly.pdbx_seq_one_letter_code
_entity_poly.pdbx_strand_id
1 'polypeptide(L)'
;MAVKIRMTRMGRRHRPFFRINAIEGRNPRDGRILEKLGHYDPLEKDADKQYVLNKERIEFWISQGAIASDTCAEVFKKKLDVLSPQFEAKLQRRARAKAIARKLGKPFTEAERIAAAKAVEDAANAEAKAAEEAAAAAKAAEEKAAADAKAAEEEAAAKAAEEAKADDAGEEKTE
;
A
#
# COMPACT_ATOMS: atom_id res chain seq x y z
N MET A 1 5.63 -7.95 -7.82
CA MET A 1 7.04 -8.08 -8.23
C MET A 1 7.86 -7.56 -7.07
N ALA A 2 8.64 -8.40 -6.38
CA ALA A 2 9.50 -8.00 -5.26
C ALA A 2 10.46 -9.15 -4.95
N VAL A 3 11.72 -8.81 -4.66
CA VAL A 3 12.69 -9.78 -4.14
C VAL A 3 12.36 -10.06 -2.68
N LYS A 4 12.28 -11.34 -2.34
CA LYS A 4 12.06 -11.82 -0.98
C LYS A 4 13.27 -12.59 -0.50
N ILE A 5 13.71 -12.31 0.72
CA ILE A 5 14.70 -13.12 1.41
C ILE A 5 13.95 -14.16 2.23
N ARG A 6 14.05 -15.42 1.83
CA ARG A 6 13.29 -16.53 2.43
C ARG A 6 14.15 -17.79 2.58
N MET A 7 13.70 -18.68 3.45
CA MET A 7 14.36 -19.96 3.69
C MET A 7 13.87 -21.02 2.70
N THR A 8 14.81 -21.66 2.02
CA THR A 8 14.58 -22.84 1.19
C THR A 8 14.89 -24.07 2.03
N ARG A 9 13.95 -25.01 2.14
CA ARG A 9 14.16 -26.24 2.90
C ARG A 9 14.93 -27.24 2.06
N MET A 10 16.02 -27.73 2.63
CA MET A 10 16.91 -28.74 2.10
C MET A 10 17.10 -29.83 3.17
N GLY A 11 17.86 -30.87 2.84
CA GLY A 11 18.18 -31.97 3.76
C GLY A 11 17.30 -33.19 3.57
N ARG A 12 17.38 -34.11 4.53
CA ARG A 12 16.71 -35.42 4.48
C ARG A 12 15.53 -35.44 5.44
N ARG A 13 14.72 -36.50 5.38
CA ARG A 13 13.68 -36.77 6.38
C ARG A 13 14.34 -36.80 7.77
N HIS A 14 13.73 -36.13 8.76
CA HIS A 14 14.24 -35.99 10.13
C HIS A 14 15.58 -35.24 10.33
N ARG A 15 16.19 -34.69 9.27
CA ARG A 15 17.32 -33.75 9.37
C ARG A 15 17.08 -32.55 8.44
N PRO A 16 16.30 -31.53 8.88
CA PRO A 16 16.07 -30.34 8.09
C PRO A 16 17.32 -29.46 8.03
N PHE A 17 17.59 -28.90 6.87
CA PHE A 17 18.62 -27.89 6.65
C PHE A 17 18.01 -26.74 5.86
N PHE A 18 18.31 -25.49 6.19
CA PHE A 18 17.69 -24.35 5.53
C PHE A 18 18.76 -23.49 4.85
N ARG A 19 18.54 -23.13 3.58
CA ARG A 19 19.35 -22.12 2.90
C ARG A 19 18.61 -20.79 2.91
N ILE A 20 19.31 -19.70 3.20
CA ILE A 20 18.74 -18.36 3.16
C ILE A 20 19.11 -17.74 1.83
N ASN A 21 18.11 -17.50 0.99
CA ASN A 21 18.29 -17.10 -0.39
C ASN A 21 17.48 -15.83 -0.71
N ALA A 22 18.04 -14.97 -1.56
CA ALA A 22 17.29 -13.92 -2.23
C ALA A 22 16.63 -14.51 -3.47
N ILE A 23 15.30 -14.44 -3.54
CA ILE A 23 14.51 -15.02 -4.63
C ILE A 23 13.39 -14.05 -5.00
N GLU A 24 12.98 -14.02 -6.27
CA GLU A 24 11.75 -13.34 -6.65
C GLU A 24 10.53 -13.99 -5.99
N GLY A 25 9.63 -13.18 -5.42
CA GLY A 25 8.47 -13.69 -4.68
C GLY A 25 7.52 -14.62 -5.45
N ARG A 26 7.51 -14.57 -6.78
CA ARG A 26 6.69 -15.43 -7.65
C ARG A 26 7.26 -16.84 -7.83
N ASN A 27 8.56 -17.03 -7.62
CA ASN A 27 9.19 -18.33 -7.82
C ASN A 27 8.76 -19.33 -6.73
N PRO A 28 8.73 -20.64 -7.03
CA PRO A 28 8.48 -21.67 -6.03
C PRO A 28 9.59 -21.66 -4.97
N ARG A 29 9.30 -22.20 -3.78
CA ARG A 29 10.21 -22.16 -2.61
C ARG A 29 11.62 -22.67 -2.93
N ASP A 30 11.70 -23.76 -3.69
CA ASP A 30 12.92 -24.47 -4.04
C ASP A 30 13.33 -24.22 -5.51
N GLY A 31 12.86 -23.11 -6.10
CA GLY A 31 13.11 -22.73 -7.49
C GLY A 31 14.40 -21.94 -7.75
N ARG A 32 14.43 -21.22 -8.88
CA ARG A 32 15.57 -20.39 -9.29
C ARG A 32 15.85 -19.29 -8.27
N ILE A 33 17.10 -19.27 -7.79
CA ILE A 33 17.62 -18.29 -6.84
C ILE A 33 18.36 -17.15 -7.56
N LEU A 34 18.35 -15.96 -6.99
CA LEU A 34 19.19 -14.84 -7.44
C LEU A 34 20.57 -14.95 -6.78
N GLU A 35 20.58 -15.04 -5.45
CA GLU A 35 21.80 -15.11 -4.66
C GLU A 35 21.60 -15.91 -3.38
N LYS A 36 22.64 -16.66 -2.97
CA LYS A 36 22.70 -17.37 -1.69
C LYS A 36 23.33 -16.46 -0.64
N LEU A 37 22.56 -16.10 0.38
CA LEU A 37 23.01 -15.18 1.44
C LEU A 37 23.56 -15.92 2.67
N GLY A 38 23.19 -17.19 2.84
CA GLY A 38 23.63 -17.98 3.99
C GLY A 38 22.90 -19.29 4.14
N HIS A 39 23.02 -19.86 5.34
CA HIS A 39 22.29 -21.06 5.73
C HIS A 39 22.04 -21.12 7.23
N TYR A 40 21.11 -21.99 7.60
CA TYR A 40 20.68 -22.27 8.96
C TYR A 40 20.56 -23.78 9.15
N ASP A 41 21.29 -24.32 10.12
CA ASP A 41 21.13 -25.71 10.59
C ASP A 41 20.50 -25.71 12.00
N PRO A 42 19.21 -26.05 12.15
CA PRO A 42 18.56 -26.13 13.46
C PRO A 42 19.14 -27.18 14.40
N LEU A 43 19.82 -28.21 13.87
CA LEU A 43 20.33 -29.33 14.65
C LEU A 43 21.79 -29.13 15.10
N GLU A 44 22.42 -28.05 14.65
CA GLU A 44 23.73 -27.65 15.13
C GLU A 44 23.63 -27.10 16.55
N LYS A 45 24.54 -27.53 17.43
CA LYS A 45 24.52 -27.12 18.85
C LYS A 45 25.23 -25.80 19.07
N ASP A 46 26.24 -25.53 18.26
CA ASP A 46 27.03 -24.30 18.32
C ASP A 46 26.27 -23.16 17.68
N ALA A 47 25.92 -22.14 18.46
CA ALA A 47 25.09 -21.01 18.01
C ALA A 47 25.69 -20.18 16.86
N ASP A 48 27.01 -20.23 16.69
CA ASP A 48 27.75 -19.52 15.64
C ASP A 48 27.76 -20.30 14.32
N LYS A 49 27.84 -21.63 14.40
CA LYS A 49 27.73 -22.51 13.21
C LYS A 49 26.29 -22.73 12.80
N GLN A 50 25.36 -22.55 13.74
CA GLN A 50 23.93 -22.66 13.49
C GLN A 50 23.47 -21.70 12.39
N TYR A 51 24.01 -20.48 12.37
CA TYR A 51 23.70 -19.44 11.38
C TYR A 51 24.96 -18.90 10.73
N VAL A 52 25.19 -19.28 9.48
CA VAL A 52 26.27 -18.72 8.68
C VAL A 52 25.66 -17.76 7.66
N LEU A 53 25.87 -16.47 7.86
CA LEU A 53 25.22 -15.39 7.12
C LEU A 53 26.27 -14.43 6.55
N ASN A 54 26.08 -14.00 5.30
CA ASN A 54 26.86 -12.90 4.73
C ASN A 54 26.17 -11.56 5.04
N LYS A 55 26.69 -10.83 6.02
CA LYS A 55 26.11 -9.56 6.50
C LYS A 55 26.03 -8.50 5.39
N GLU A 56 27.13 -8.27 4.68
CA GLU A 56 27.24 -7.22 3.64
C GLU A 56 26.20 -7.40 2.53
N ARG A 57 26.03 -8.64 2.07
CA ARG A 57 25.06 -8.95 1.01
C ARG A 57 23.63 -8.83 1.51
N ILE A 58 23.35 -9.21 2.75
CA ILE A 58 22.01 -9.05 3.35
C ILE A 58 21.64 -7.57 3.44
N GLU A 59 22.56 -6.73 3.92
CA GLU A 59 22.35 -5.27 4.01
C GLU A 59 22.11 -4.66 2.62
N PHE A 60 22.89 -5.06 1.62
CA PHE A 60 22.68 -4.66 0.24
C PHE A 60 21.27 -5.00 -0.24
N TRP A 61 20.81 -6.24 -0.07
CA TRP A 61 19.48 -6.60 -0.54
C TRP A 61 18.37 -5.87 0.21
N ILE A 62 18.53 -5.64 1.52
CA ILE A 62 17.56 -4.88 2.32
C ILE A 62 17.52 -3.41 1.86
N SER A 63 18.67 -2.80 1.55
CA SER A 63 18.73 -1.43 1.02
C SER A 63 18.09 -1.30 -0.37
N GLN A 64 18.19 -2.35 -1.19
CA GLN A 64 17.45 -2.47 -2.46
C GLN A 64 15.95 -2.74 -2.29
N GLY A 65 15.43 -2.77 -1.05
CA GLY A 65 14.01 -2.97 -0.76
C GLY A 65 13.57 -4.44 -0.74
N ALA A 66 14.50 -5.39 -0.61
CA ALA A 66 14.13 -6.80 -0.47
C ALA A 66 13.36 -7.05 0.84
N ILE A 67 12.30 -7.86 0.73
CA ILE A 67 11.41 -8.17 1.85
C ILE A 67 11.88 -9.47 2.50
N ALA A 68 12.40 -9.39 3.73
CA ALA A 68 12.72 -10.59 4.51
C ALA A 68 11.44 -11.22 5.09
N SER A 69 11.34 -12.55 5.06
CA SER A 69 10.28 -13.27 5.80
C SER A 69 10.45 -13.10 7.31
N ASP A 70 9.37 -13.23 8.08
CA ASP A 70 9.35 -12.99 9.53
C ASP A 70 10.49 -13.70 10.29
N THR A 71 10.71 -14.99 10.02
CA THR A 71 11.77 -15.76 10.68
C THR A 71 13.16 -15.25 10.29
N CYS A 72 13.39 -14.94 9.02
CA CYS A 72 14.65 -14.36 8.57
C CYS A 72 14.89 -12.98 9.20
N ALA A 73 13.87 -12.13 9.27
CA ALA A 73 13.97 -10.79 9.86
C ALA A 73 14.30 -10.85 11.35
N GLU A 74 13.69 -11.79 12.10
CA GLU A 74 14.04 -12.05 13.49
C GLU A 74 15.48 -12.53 13.66
N VAL A 75 15.95 -13.40 12.76
CA VAL A 75 17.34 -13.88 12.77
C VAL A 75 18.31 -12.73 12.47
N PHE A 76 18.05 -11.91 11.45
CA PHE A 76 18.89 -10.78 11.07
C PHE A 76 18.98 -9.75 12.18
N LYS A 77 17.86 -9.45 12.85
CA LYS A 77 17.86 -8.60 14.05
C LYS A 77 18.73 -9.18 15.16
N LYS A 78 18.57 -10.47 15.48
CA LYS A 78 19.26 -11.09 16.63
C LYS A 78 20.76 -11.33 16.40
N LYS A 79 21.16 -11.63 15.16
CA LYS A 79 22.51 -12.10 14.84
C LYS A 79 23.38 -11.05 14.14
N LEU A 80 22.78 -10.17 13.34
CA LEU A 80 23.51 -9.21 12.52
C LEU A 80 23.24 -7.74 12.91
N ASP A 81 22.23 -7.52 13.76
CA ASP A 81 21.66 -6.21 14.09
C ASP A 81 21.16 -5.43 12.85
N VAL A 82 20.74 -6.16 11.83
CA VAL A 82 20.21 -5.58 10.59
C VAL A 82 18.69 -5.57 10.65
N LEU A 83 18.11 -4.39 10.47
CA LEU A 83 16.68 -4.17 10.55
C LEU A 83 16.15 -3.70 9.19
N SER A 84 15.09 -4.35 8.70
CA SER A 84 14.39 -3.87 7.51
C SER A 84 13.30 -2.86 7.92
N PRO A 85 13.05 -1.81 7.12
CA PRO A 85 12.04 -0.80 7.45
C PRO A 85 10.64 -1.39 7.71
N GLN A 86 10.30 -2.44 6.96
CA GLN A 86 9.04 -3.15 7.11
C GLN A 86 8.95 -3.92 8.43
N PHE A 87 10.07 -4.52 8.86
CA PHE A 87 10.12 -5.24 10.12
C PHE A 87 10.11 -4.29 11.32
N GLU A 88 10.73 -3.12 11.21
CA GLU A 88 10.62 -2.03 12.19
C GLU A 88 9.19 -1.56 12.37
N ALA A 89 8.49 -1.22 11.29
CA ALA A 89 7.10 -0.81 11.35
C ALA A 89 6.22 -1.89 12.02
N LYS A 90 6.47 -3.17 11.71
CA LYS A 90 5.79 -4.31 12.33
C LYS A 90 6.09 -4.44 13.83
N LEU A 91 7.34 -4.25 14.24
CA LEU A 91 7.76 -4.24 15.65
C LEU A 91 7.10 -3.10 16.41
N GLN A 92 7.05 -1.90 15.85
CA GLN A 92 6.37 -0.74 16.43
C GLN A 92 4.87 -1.00 16.60
N ARG A 93 4.23 -1.58 15.59
CA ARG A 93 2.82 -2.01 15.68
C ARG A 93 2.59 -3.01 16.81
N ARG A 94 3.45 -4.03 16.92
CA ARG A 94 3.41 -5.02 18.01
C ARG A 94 3.62 -4.40 19.38
N ALA A 95 4.57 -3.46 19.51
CA ALA A 95 4.85 -2.77 20.77
C ALA A 95 3.66 -1.91 21.21
N ARG A 96 3.07 -1.14 20.31
CA ARG A 96 1.84 -0.35 20.56
C ARG A 96 0.70 -1.25 21.03
N ALA A 97 0.42 -2.34 20.30
CA ALA A 97 -0.62 -3.29 20.69
C ALA A 97 -0.37 -3.90 22.09
N LYS A 98 0.89 -4.26 22.41
CA LYS A 98 1.25 -4.80 23.72
C LYS A 98 1.06 -3.77 24.84
N ALA A 99 1.38 -2.50 24.60
CA ALA A 99 1.17 -1.43 25.58
C ALA A 99 -0.31 -1.22 25.89
N ILE A 100 -1.17 -1.19 24.86
CA ILE A 100 -2.62 -1.06 25.03
C ILE A 100 -3.17 -2.30 25.79
N ALA A 101 -2.74 -3.51 25.43
CA ALA A 101 -3.13 -4.75 26.12
C ALA A 101 -2.77 -4.73 27.61
N ARG A 102 -1.55 -4.28 27.94
CA ARG A 102 -1.10 -4.14 29.34
C ARG A 102 -1.94 -3.13 30.11
N LYS A 103 -2.34 -2.02 29.46
CA LYS A 103 -3.21 -1.00 30.07
C LYS A 103 -4.63 -1.51 30.33
N LEU A 104 -5.16 -2.34 29.42
CA LEU A 104 -6.50 -2.93 29.56
C LEU A 104 -6.56 -4.17 30.49
N GLY A 105 -5.42 -4.73 30.89
CA GLY A 105 -5.36 -5.91 31.76
C GLY A 105 -5.85 -7.22 31.11
N LYS A 106 -6.08 -7.22 29.79
CA LYS A 106 -6.52 -8.39 29.00
C LYS A 106 -5.72 -8.43 27.69
N PRO A 107 -5.21 -9.61 27.24
CA PRO A 107 -4.61 -9.70 25.92
C PRO A 107 -5.68 -9.44 24.85
N PHE A 108 -5.44 -8.50 23.94
CA PHE A 108 -6.33 -8.30 22.77
C PHE A 108 -6.51 -9.64 22.06
N THR A 109 -7.75 -10.11 22.02
CA THR A 109 -8.12 -11.26 21.18
C THR A 109 -7.94 -10.88 19.70
N GLU A 110 -7.65 -11.88 18.85
CA GLU A 110 -7.46 -11.66 17.40
C GLU A 110 -8.67 -10.91 16.78
N ALA A 111 -9.87 -11.17 17.30
CA ALA A 111 -11.12 -10.52 16.92
C ALA A 111 -11.13 -9.00 17.22
N GLU A 112 -10.68 -8.58 18.40
CA GLU A 112 -10.64 -7.15 18.77
C GLU A 112 -9.57 -6.39 17.97
N ARG A 113 -8.49 -7.05 17.56
CA ARG A 113 -7.49 -6.45 16.66
C ARG A 113 -8.01 -6.29 15.23
N ILE A 114 -8.77 -7.26 14.73
CA ILE A 114 -9.41 -7.17 13.41
C ILE A 114 -10.48 -6.08 13.43
N ALA A 115 -11.26 -5.98 14.52
CA ALA A 115 -12.28 -4.93 14.67
C ALA A 115 -11.66 -3.53 14.77
N ALA A 116 -10.58 -3.36 15.53
CA ALA A 116 -9.88 -2.08 15.61
C ALA A 116 -9.18 -1.69 14.30
N ALA A 117 -8.60 -2.65 13.57
CA ALA A 117 -8.00 -2.39 12.25
C ALA A 117 -9.07 -2.03 11.21
N LYS A 118 -10.21 -2.75 11.20
CA LYS A 118 -11.36 -2.41 10.36
C LYS A 118 -11.91 -1.03 10.70
N ALA A 119 -12.11 -0.71 11.97
CA ALA A 119 -12.60 0.61 12.38
C ALA A 119 -11.68 1.76 11.94
N VAL A 120 -10.36 1.55 11.92
CA VAL A 120 -9.40 2.55 11.41
C VAL A 120 -9.43 2.66 9.88
N GLU A 121 -9.57 1.55 9.16
CA GLU A 121 -9.75 1.56 7.70
C GLU A 121 -11.10 2.16 7.29
N ASP A 122 -12.18 1.85 8.02
CA ASP A 122 -13.52 2.38 7.81
C ASP A 122 -13.56 3.88 8.10
N ALA A 123 -12.85 4.36 9.12
CA ALA A 123 -12.71 5.80 9.39
C ALA A 123 -11.91 6.51 8.29
N ALA A 124 -10.79 5.94 7.84
CA ALA A 124 -9.99 6.49 6.74
C ALA A 124 -10.77 6.51 5.41
N ASN A 125 -11.61 5.49 5.17
CA ASN A 125 -12.45 5.42 3.98
C ASN A 125 -13.67 6.35 4.08
N ALA A 126 -14.20 6.59 5.29
CA ALA A 126 -15.23 7.61 5.52
C ALA A 126 -14.68 9.03 5.32
N GLU A 127 -13.44 9.30 5.75
CA GLU A 127 -12.76 10.57 5.49
C GLU A 127 -12.43 10.75 4.00
N ALA A 128 -11.99 9.68 3.32
CA ALA A 128 -11.75 9.71 1.88
C ALA A 128 -13.04 9.91 1.08
N LYS A 129 -14.14 9.27 1.49
CA LYS A 129 -15.46 9.43 0.86
C LYS A 129 -16.07 10.80 1.14
N ALA A 130 -15.87 11.36 2.34
CA ALA A 130 -16.26 12.73 2.66
C ALA A 130 -15.44 13.77 1.88
N ALA A 131 -14.15 13.50 1.61
CA ALA A 131 -13.31 14.35 0.76
C ALA A 131 -13.70 14.25 -0.72
N GLU A 132 -14.10 13.07 -1.19
CA GLU A 132 -14.61 12.86 -2.55
C GLU A 132 -15.98 13.52 -2.75
N GLU A 133 -16.87 13.44 -1.76
CA GLU A 133 -18.20 14.07 -1.79
C GLU A 133 -18.12 15.60 -1.66
N ALA A 134 -17.15 16.13 -0.91
CA ALA A 134 -16.83 17.56 -0.89
C ALA A 134 -16.23 18.05 -2.21
N ALA A 135 -15.39 17.24 -2.87
CA ALA A 135 -14.85 17.56 -4.19
C ALA A 135 -15.91 17.47 -5.32
N ALA A 136 -16.88 16.54 -5.19
CA ALA A 136 -18.01 16.43 -6.10
C ALA A 136 -19.01 17.59 -5.92
N ALA A 137 -19.24 18.04 -4.68
CA ALA A 137 -20.05 19.22 -4.39
C ALA A 137 -19.39 20.52 -4.91
N ALA A 138 -18.06 20.63 -4.84
CA ALA A 138 -17.33 21.76 -5.42
C ALA A 138 -17.41 21.79 -6.96
N LYS A 139 -17.33 20.63 -7.63
CA LYS A 139 -17.50 20.54 -9.09
C LYS A 139 -18.94 20.80 -9.55
N ALA A 140 -19.94 20.36 -8.79
CA ALA A 140 -21.34 20.64 -9.09
C ALA A 140 -21.72 22.13 -8.86
N ALA A 141 -21.03 22.82 -7.96
CA ALA A 141 -21.18 24.27 -7.77
C ALA A 141 -20.52 25.08 -8.90
N GLU A 142 -19.39 24.61 -9.43
CA GLU A 142 -18.72 25.21 -10.59
C GLU A 142 -19.53 25.01 -11.89
N GLU A 143 -20.18 23.86 -12.06
CA GLU A 143 -21.08 23.59 -13.20
C GLU A 143 -22.40 24.39 -13.13
N LYS A 144 -22.91 24.68 -11.93
CA LYS A 144 -24.04 25.62 -11.76
C LYS A 144 -23.65 27.09 -11.97
N ALA A 145 -22.46 27.50 -11.57
CA ALA A 145 -21.96 28.87 -11.83
C ALA A 145 -21.70 29.11 -13.32
N ALA A 146 -21.29 28.07 -14.07
CA ALA A 146 -21.16 28.13 -15.53
C ALA A 146 -22.52 28.13 -16.26
N ALA A 147 -23.57 27.55 -15.65
CA ALA A 147 -24.93 27.59 -16.20
C ALA A 147 -25.63 28.95 -15.96
N ASP A 148 -25.39 29.59 -14.81
CA ASP A 148 -25.93 30.93 -14.51
C ASP A 148 -25.28 32.04 -15.37
N ALA A 149 -23.99 31.88 -15.70
CA ALA A 149 -23.30 32.79 -16.64
C ALA A 149 -23.81 32.65 -18.09
N LYS A 150 -24.32 31.48 -18.48
CA LYS A 150 -24.92 31.27 -19.82
C LYS A 150 -26.39 31.67 -19.91
N ALA A 151 -27.13 31.62 -18.80
CA ALA A 151 -28.52 32.09 -18.75
C ALA A 151 -28.61 33.62 -18.78
N ALA A 152 -27.62 34.34 -18.24
CA ALA A 152 -27.57 35.81 -18.30
C ALA A 152 -27.18 36.36 -19.69
N GLU A 153 -26.55 35.55 -20.55
CA GLU A 153 -26.20 35.95 -21.92
C GLU A 153 -27.32 35.62 -22.94
N GLU A 154 -28.20 34.66 -22.64
CA GLU A 154 -29.33 34.28 -23.50
C GLU A 154 -30.58 35.14 -23.29
N GLU A 155 -30.78 35.74 -22.11
CA GLU A 155 -31.87 36.71 -21.87
C GLU A 155 -31.56 38.12 -22.41
N ALA A 156 -30.28 38.45 -22.63
CA ALA A 156 -29.86 39.67 -23.33
C ALA A 156 -29.98 39.56 -24.87
N ALA A 157 -29.91 38.34 -25.42
CA ALA A 157 -30.10 38.08 -26.85
C ALA A 157 -31.59 37.95 -27.24
N ALA A 158 -32.47 37.55 -26.31
CA ALA A 158 -33.92 37.45 -26.56
C ALA A 158 -34.64 38.81 -26.59
N LYS A 159 -34.09 39.87 -25.98
CA LYS A 159 -34.64 41.24 -26.07
C LYS A 159 -34.17 42.06 -27.27
N ALA A 160 -33.19 41.56 -28.05
CA ALA A 160 -32.72 42.22 -29.28
C ALA A 160 -33.33 41.64 -30.57
N ALA A 161 -34.09 40.53 -30.49
CA ALA A 161 -34.68 39.86 -31.64
C ALA A 161 -36.19 40.14 -31.85
N GLU A 162 -36.86 40.81 -30.91
CA GLU A 162 -38.28 41.24 -31.02
C GLU A 162 -38.43 42.72 -31.45
N GLU A 163 -37.40 43.33 -32.05
CA GLU A 163 -37.52 44.65 -32.71
C GLU A 163 -37.01 44.65 -34.17
N ALA A 164 -36.63 43.49 -34.72
CA ALA A 164 -36.06 43.36 -36.07
C ALA A 164 -36.91 42.49 -37.03
N LYS A 165 -38.21 42.33 -36.78
CA LYS A 165 -39.11 41.54 -37.65
C LYS A 165 -40.50 42.17 -37.84
N ALA A 166 -40.54 43.49 -37.99
CA ALA A 166 -41.71 44.25 -38.42
C ALA A 166 -41.35 45.32 -39.46
N ASP A 167 -40.51 45.02 -40.45
CA ASP A 167 -40.38 45.83 -41.67
C ASP A 167 -39.56 45.03 -42.69
N ASP A 168 -40.22 44.16 -43.46
CA ASP A 168 -39.90 43.90 -44.88
C ASP A 168 -40.95 42.94 -45.47
N ALA A 169 -42.20 43.43 -45.53
CA ALA A 169 -43.21 42.90 -46.43
C ALA A 169 -43.36 43.90 -47.57
N GLY A 170 -42.55 43.78 -48.62
CA GLY A 170 -42.67 44.64 -49.80
C GLY A 170 -41.76 44.27 -50.97
N GLU A 171 -42.40 43.89 -52.08
CA GLU A 171 -41.93 43.92 -53.49
C GLU A 171 -40.79 42.95 -53.90
N GLU A 172 -41.03 41.87 -54.65
CA GLU A 172 -41.59 41.74 -56.03
C GLU A 172 -40.66 42.27 -57.16
N LYS A 173 -40.16 41.33 -58.00
CA LYS A 173 -39.59 41.47 -59.37
C LYS A 173 -38.26 42.24 -59.52
N THR A 174 -37.26 41.79 -60.29
CA THR A 174 -37.28 41.38 -61.71
C THR A 174 -35.97 40.68 -62.11
N GLU A 175 -36.08 39.77 -63.09
CA GLU A 175 -35.07 39.10 -63.96
C GLU A 175 -33.92 38.27 -63.38
#